data_AF-A0A0K9CNK6-F1
#
_entry.id   AF-A0A0K9CNK6-F1
#
_cell.length_a   1.000
_cell.length_b   1.000
_cell.length_c   1.000
_cell.angle_alpha   90.00
_cell.angle_beta   90.00
_cell.angle_gamma   90.00
#
_symmetry.space_group_name_H-M   'P 1'
#
loop_
_entity.id
_entity.type
_entity.pdbx_description
1 polymer ?
#
loop_
_entity_poly.entity_id
_entity_poly.type
_entity_poly.pdbx_seq_one_letter_code
_entity_poly.pdbx_strand_id
1 'polypeptide(L)'
;MSDTKKTKINYIKNKDDDFETSYESLWHEINILFKLSSCNPVMLLNPMRRIVETYTKFNGLKQRNFLSKVEGANKFFNVNSHGIDDLEADLNGKSKENIIEIFKECFEKNNSIEHFKIFWKEENIE
;
A
#
# COMPACT_ATOMS: atom_id res chain seq x y z
N MET A 1 18.30 34.56 -31.19
CA MET A 1 19.20 33.50 -30.70
C MET A 1 18.48 32.83 -29.53
N SER A 2 18.04 31.58 -29.67
CA SER A 2 17.41 30.85 -28.56
C SER A 2 18.51 30.20 -27.72
N ASP A 3 18.63 30.59 -26.45
CA ASP A 3 19.56 29.95 -25.52
C ASP A 3 19.22 28.47 -25.37
N THR A 4 20.08 27.60 -25.91
CA THR A 4 19.96 26.14 -25.95
C THR A 4 20.12 25.46 -24.58
N LYS A 5 20.06 26.20 -23.47
CA LYS A 5 20.32 25.74 -22.09
C LYS A 5 19.05 25.61 -21.22
N LYS A 6 17.96 25.06 -21.75
CA LYS A 6 16.72 24.87 -20.96
C LYS A 6 16.59 23.50 -20.29
N THR A 7 17.46 22.55 -20.61
CA THR A 7 17.32 21.15 -20.15
C THR A 7 18.58 20.67 -19.44
N LYS A 8 18.42 20.17 -18.22
CA LYS A 8 19.45 19.46 -17.46
C LYS A 8 19.06 17.99 -17.38
N ILE A 9 19.90 17.12 -17.93
CA ILE A 9 19.73 15.66 -17.84
C ILE A 9 20.46 15.19 -16.59
N ASN A 10 19.73 14.63 -15.62
CA ASN A 10 20.31 13.96 -14.47
C ASN A 10 20.32 12.45 -14.74
N TYR A 11 21.49 11.83 -14.69
CA TYR A 11 21.66 10.39 -14.86
C TYR A 11 21.49 9.68 -13.51
N ILE A 12 20.64 8.67 -13.47
CA ILE A 12 20.56 7.69 -12.37
C ILE A 12 21.77 6.78 -12.50
N LYS A 13 22.73 6.83 -11.56
CA LYS A 13 23.98 6.05 -11.65
C LYS A 13 23.87 4.71 -10.92
N ASN A 14 23.01 4.64 -9.91
CA ASN A 14 22.70 3.44 -9.16
C ASN A 14 21.23 3.46 -8.72
N LYS A 15 20.76 2.38 -8.09
CA LYS A 15 19.36 2.23 -7.66
C LYS A 15 18.95 3.26 -6.60
N ASP A 16 19.88 3.75 -5.78
CA ASP A 16 19.59 4.73 -4.73
C ASP A 16 19.45 6.16 -5.30
N ASP A 17 19.97 6.39 -6.53
CA ASP A 17 19.71 7.61 -7.29
C ASP A 17 18.34 7.56 -8.03
N ASP A 18 17.64 6.43 -8.00
CA ASP A 18 16.33 6.27 -8.63
C ASP A 18 15.27 7.04 -7.85
N PHE A 19 14.24 7.51 -8.55
CA PHE A 19 13.18 8.28 -7.91
C PHE A 19 12.27 7.33 -7.13
N GLU A 20 12.34 7.36 -5.80
CA GLU A 20 11.29 6.76 -4.98
C GLU A 20 9.97 7.46 -5.29
N THR A 21 9.08 6.75 -5.95
CA THR A 21 7.76 7.27 -6.26
C THR A 21 6.91 7.33 -4.98
N SER A 22 5.99 8.29 -4.92
CA SER A 22 5.01 8.33 -3.82
C SER A 22 4.20 7.03 -3.65
N TYR A 23 4.14 6.20 -4.70
CA TYR A 23 3.53 4.88 -4.65
C TYR A 23 4.43 3.85 -3.93
N GLU A 24 5.72 3.82 -4.24
CA GLU A 24 6.70 2.97 -3.54
C GLU A 24 6.82 3.33 -2.07
N SER A 25 6.77 4.62 -1.72
CA SER A 25 6.81 5.06 -0.31
C SER A 25 5.66 4.47 0.51
N LEU A 26 4.47 4.26 -0.07
CA LEU A 26 3.35 3.61 0.62
C LEU A 26 3.64 2.14 0.93
N TRP A 27 4.31 1.44 0.01
CA TRP A 27 4.73 0.06 0.24
C TRP A 27 5.83 -0.02 1.30
N HIS A 28 6.76 0.93 1.31
CA HIS A 28 7.76 1.04 2.38
C HIS A 28 7.12 1.31 3.74
N GLU A 29 6.13 2.21 3.79
CA GLU A 29 5.36 2.54 4.99
C GLU A 29 4.68 1.29 5.60
N ILE A 30 3.96 0.50 4.80
CA ILE A 30 3.33 -0.73 5.34
C ILE A 30 4.34 -1.76 5.84
N ASN A 31 5.53 -1.85 5.23
CA ASN A 31 6.60 -2.73 5.68
C ASN A 31 7.14 -2.30 7.06
N ILE A 32 7.38 -1.00 7.26
CA ILE A 32 7.81 -0.44 8.55
C ILE A 32 6.73 -0.69 9.62
N LEU A 33 5.47 -0.32 9.31
CA LEU A 33 4.35 -0.47 10.24
C LEU A 33 4.13 -1.94 10.64
N PHE A 34 4.34 -2.87 9.70
CA PHE A 34 4.27 -4.29 9.98
C PHE A 34 5.34 -4.73 11.00
N LYS A 35 6.61 -4.39 10.75
CA LYS A 35 7.76 -4.77 11.59
C LYS A 35 7.77 -4.13 12.99
N LEU A 36 7.24 -2.91 13.13
CA LEU A 36 7.31 -2.18 14.40
C LEU A 36 6.39 -2.80 15.44
N SER A 37 6.91 -3.61 16.37
CA SER A 37 6.12 -4.39 17.34
C SER A 37 5.11 -3.59 18.17
N SER A 38 5.42 -2.33 18.47
CA SER A 38 4.54 -1.41 19.23
C SER A 38 3.44 -0.74 18.39
N CYS A 39 3.44 -0.91 17.06
CA CYS A 39 2.48 -0.25 16.18
C CYS A 39 1.10 -0.91 16.26
N ASN A 40 0.05 -0.09 16.42
CA ASN A 40 -1.33 -0.55 16.35
C ASN A 40 -1.62 -1.10 14.93
N PRO A 41 -2.17 -2.32 14.77
CA PRO A 41 -2.50 -2.91 13.47
C PRO A 41 -3.39 -2.03 12.58
N VAL A 42 -4.27 -1.21 13.15
CA VAL A 42 -5.15 -0.28 12.39
C VAL A 42 -4.35 0.71 11.55
N MET A 43 -3.12 1.05 11.94
CA MET A 43 -2.28 1.99 11.20
C MET A 43 -1.93 1.48 9.78
N LEU A 44 -1.97 0.17 9.54
CA LEU A 44 -1.76 -0.41 8.20
C LEU A 44 -2.88 -0.04 7.20
N LEU A 45 -4.10 0.22 7.68
CA LEU A 45 -5.28 0.32 6.83
C LEU A 45 -5.25 1.52 5.87
N ASN A 46 -4.77 2.67 6.35
CA ASN A 46 -4.70 3.88 5.54
C ASN A 46 -3.72 3.78 4.37
N PRO A 47 -2.43 3.43 4.57
CA PRO A 47 -1.52 3.25 3.45
C PRO A 47 -1.96 2.12 2.51
N MET A 48 -2.50 1.00 3.03
CA MET A 48 -3.09 -0.04 2.17
C MET A 48 -4.23 0.48 1.31
N ARG A 49 -5.15 1.31 1.86
CA ARG A 49 -6.23 1.94 1.08
C ARG A 49 -5.67 2.77 -0.07
N ARG A 50 -4.64 3.59 0.20
CA ARG A 50 -3.98 4.43 -0.82
C ARG A 50 -3.27 3.61 -1.88
N ILE A 51 -2.67 2.48 -1.50
CA ILE A 51 -2.09 1.53 -2.45
C ILE A 51 -3.17 0.97 -3.39
N VAL A 52 -4.28 0.46 -2.84
CA VAL A 52 -5.38 -0.09 -3.66
C VAL A 52 -5.96 1.00 -4.56
N GLU A 53 -6.20 2.20 -4.03
CA GLU A 53 -6.71 3.33 -4.81
C GLU A 53 -5.79 3.66 -5.99
N THR A 54 -4.49 3.77 -5.74
CA THR A 54 -3.49 4.10 -6.78
C THR A 54 -3.38 2.99 -7.81
N TYR A 55 -3.28 1.74 -7.36
CA TYR A 55 -3.22 0.55 -8.23
C TYR A 55 -4.45 0.45 -9.14
N THR A 56 -5.65 0.57 -8.56
CA THR A 56 -6.90 0.42 -9.31
C THR A 56 -7.12 1.58 -10.29
N LYS A 57 -6.80 2.82 -9.91
CA LYS A 57 -6.83 3.97 -10.82
C LYS A 57 -5.88 3.78 -12.01
N PHE A 58 -4.65 3.37 -11.76
CA PHE A 58 -3.65 3.18 -12.81
C PHE A 58 -4.03 2.06 -13.79
N ASN A 59 -4.66 1.00 -13.30
CA ASN A 59 -5.09 -0.14 -14.11
C ASN A 59 -6.53 -0.03 -14.66
N GLY A 60 -7.20 1.11 -14.50
CA GLY A 60 -8.58 1.32 -14.99
C GLY A 60 -9.63 0.44 -14.28
N LEU A 61 -9.35 -0.01 -13.06
CA LEU A 61 -10.22 -0.84 -12.25
C LEU A 61 -11.07 -0.01 -11.29
N LYS A 62 -12.24 -0.52 -10.92
CA LYS A 62 -13.04 0.07 -9.82
C LYS A 62 -12.55 -0.49 -8.49
N GLN A 63 -12.10 0.38 -7.58
CA GLN A 63 -11.64 -0.01 -6.23
C GLN A 63 -12.64 -0.91 -5.50
N ARG A 64 -13.94 -0.57 -5.53
CA ARG A 64 -14.99 -1.39 -4.92
C ARG A 64 -14.99 -2.82 -5.46
N ASN A 65 -14.86 -3.00 -6.78
CA ASN A 65 -14.86 -4.31 -7.42
C ASN A 65 -13.59 -5.11 -7.07
N PHE A 66 -12.45 -4.42 -6.97
CA PHE A 66 -11.19 -5.02 -6.55
C PHE A 66 -11.31 -5.59 -5.13
N LEU A 67 -11.80 -4.78 -4.18
CA LEU A 67 -11.95 -5.16 -2.78
C LEU A 67 -13.08 -6.16 -2.53
N SER A 68 -14.19 -6.08 -3.26
CA SER A 68 -15.37 -6.92 -3.00
C SER A 68 -15.18 -8.41 -3.30
N LYS A 69 -14.07 -8.81 -3.92
CA LYS A 69 -13.73 -10.22 -4.13
C LYS A 69 -13.30 -10.92 -2.84
N VAL A 70 -12.88 -10.17 -1.82
CA VAL A 70 -12.62 -10.68 -0.48
C VAL A 70 -13.78 -10.25 0.40
N GLU A 71 -14.42 -11.21 1.07
CA GLU A 71 -15.59 -10.94 1.91
C GLU A 71 -15.23 -9.92 3.00
N GLY A 72 -16.06 -8.88 3.15
CA GLY A 72 -15.85 -7.84 4.14
C GLY A 72 -14.72 -6.84 3.85
N ALA A 73 -13.79 -7.10 2.92
CA ALA A 73 -12.62 -6.26 2.69
C ALA A 73 -12.97 -4.82 2.28
N ASN A 74 -13.99 -4.63 1.43
CA ASN A 74 -14.42 -3.28 1.06
C ASN A 74 -14.91 -2.47 2.26
N LYS A 75 -15.60 -3.09 3.23
CA LYS A 75 -16.03 -2.41 4.45
C LYS A 75 -14.83 -2.17 5.36
N PHE A 76 -14.00 -3.20 5.53
CA PHE A 76 -12.81 -3.18 6.37
C PHE A 76 -11.84 -2.04 6.03
N PHE A 77 -11.50 -1.90 4.74
CA PHE A 77 -10.59 -0.85 4.30
C PHE A 77 -11.23 0.53 4.22
N ASN A 78 -12.54 0.69 4.11
CA ASN A 78 -13.16 2.01 3.89
C ASN A 78 -13.91 2.59 5.10
N VAL A 79 -14.39 1.77 6.05
CA VAL A 79 -15.16 2.26 7.21
C VAL A 79 -14.25 2.89 8.27
N ASN A 80 -13.01 2.41 8.38
CA ASN A 80 -12.01 2.95 9.32
C ASN A 80 -11.34 4.26 8.81
N SER A 81 -11.95 5.00 7.88
CA SER A 81 -11.42 6.29 7.39
C SER A 81 -11.79 7.49 8.25
N HIS A 82 -12.79 7.36 9.14
CA HIS A 82 -13.46 8.50 9.80
C HIS A 82 -13.24 8.65 11.32
N GLY A 83 -12.41 7.84 11.97
CA GLY A 83 -12.27 7.87 13.43
C GLY A 83 -10.88 8.32 13.89
N ILE A 84 -10.65 9.63 14.04
CA ILE A 84 -9.59 10.12 14.95
C ILE A 84 -10.07 9.99 16.41
N ASP A 85 -11.39 9.93 16.64
CA ASP A 85 -12.00 9.89 17.99
C ASP A 85 -12.20 8.47 18.55
N ASP A 86 -11.94 7.40 17.79
CA ASP A 86 -12.26 6.01 18.15
C ASP A 86 -10.99 5.13 18.23
N LEU A 87 -9.85 5.75 18.58
CA LEU A 87 -8.53 5.12 18.67
C LEU A 87 -8.41 4.04 19.76
N GLU A 88 -9.38 3.96 20.67
CA GLU A 88 -9.39 3.05 21.82
C GLU A 88 -10.24 1.79 21.60
N ALA A 89 -11.12 1.77 20.60
CA ALA A 89 -11.91 0.59 20.29
C ALA A 89 -11.13 -0.29 19.29
N ASP A 90 -10.67 -1.45 19.75
CA ASP A 90 -10.23 -2.56 18.89
C ASP A 90 -11.42 -3.07 18.06
N LEU A 91 -11.85 -2.28 17.08
CA LEU A 91 -13.07 -2.51 16.30
C LEU A 91 -12.96 -3.74 15.40
N ASN A 92 -11.75 -4.29 15.23
CA ASN A 92 -11.50 -5.36 14.28
C ASN A 92 -10.93 -6.64 14.90
N GLY A 93 -10.21 -6.59 16.04
CA GLY A 93 -9.58 -7.76 16.68
C GLY A 93 -8.58 -8.51 15.81
N LYS A 94 -8.11 -7.88 14.71
CA LYS A 94 -7.23 -8.52 13.71
C LYS A 94 -5.77 -8.17 13.98
N SER A 95 -4.93 -9.20 14.00
CA SER A 95 -3.48 -9.02 14.05
C SER A 95 -2.95 -8.41 12.74
N LYS A 96 -1.72 -7.90 12.74
CA LYS A 96 -1.09 -7.36 11.53
C LYS A 96 -1.00 -8.40 10.42
N GLU A 97 -0.73 -9.65 10.77
CA GLU A 97 -0.67 -10.80 9.87
C GLU A 97 -2.03 -11.03 9.21
N ASN A 98 -3.12 -11.00 9.99
CA ASN A 98 -4.47 -11.12 9.42
C ASN A 98 -4.80 -9.97 8.45
N ILE A 99 -4.35 -8.75 8.75
CA ILE A 99 -4.56 -7.58 7.89
C ILE A 99 -3.80 -7.74 6.57
N ILE A 100 -2.53 -8.15 6.64
CA ILE A 100 -1.69 -8.40 5.46
C ILE A 100 -2.27 -9.54 4.61
N GLU A 101 -2.78 -10.61 5.22
CA GLU A 101 -3.35 -11.72 4.45
C GLU A 101 -4.62 -11.29 3.70
N ILE A 102 -5.53 -10.53 4.33
CA ILE A 102 -6.70 -9.95 3.65
C ILE A 102 -6.26 -9.05 2.49
N PHE A 103 -5.22 -8.25 2.69
CA PHE A 103 -4.69 -7.34 1.69
C PHE A 103 -4.10 -8.11 0.50
N LYS A 104 -3.29 -9.15 0.75
CA LYS A 104 -2.73 -10.06 -0.22
C LYS A 104 -3.81 -10.82 -1.00
N GLU A 105 -4.83 -11.34 -0.32
CA GLU A 105 -5.98 -12.01 -0.96
C GLU A 105 -6.69 -11.10 -1.96
N CYS A 106 -6.77 -9.79 -1.70
CA CYS A 106 -7.35 -8.84 -2.64
C CYS A 106 -6.57 -8.81 -3.96
N PHE A 107 -5.23 -8.86 -3.91
CA PHE A 107 -4.42 -8.96 -5.12
C PHE A 107 -4.55 -10.33 -5.80
N GLU A 108 -4.55 -11.41 -5.02
CA GLU A 108 -4.66 -12.78 -5.52
C GLU A 108 -5.97 -13.03 -6.26
N LYS A 109 -7.13 -12.70 -5.65
CA LYS A 109 -8.45 -12.86 -6.29
C LYS A 109 -8.65 -11.93 -7.50
N ASN A 110 -7.77 -10.96 -7.70
CA ASN A 110 -7.71 -10.11 -8.88
C ASN A 110 -6.63 -10.51 -9.89
N ASN A 111 -6.03 -11.70 -9.78
CA ASN A 111 -4.95 -12.18 -10.66
C ASN A 111 -3.77 -11.20 -10.72
N SER A 112 -3.50 -10.52 -9.61
CA SER A 112 -2.50 -9.45 -9.49
C SER A 112 -1.49 -9.72 -8.36
N ILE A 113 -1.36 -10.97 -7.93
CA ILE A 113 -0.48 -11.38 -6.83
C ILE A 113 0.99 -11.02 -7.09
N GLU A 114 1.44 -11.07 -8.34
CA GLU A 114 2.82 -10.68 -8.69
C GLU A 114 3.10 -9.22 -8.37
N HIS A 115 2.12 -8.33 -8.51
CA HIS A 115 2.25 -6.93 -8.09
C HIS A 115 2.49 -6.82 -6.59
N PHE A 116 1.72 -7.57 -5.79
CA PHE A 116 1.94 -7.61 -4.35
C PHE A 116 3.34 -8.12 -4.01
N LYS A 117 3.79 -9.24 -4.60
CA LYS A 117 5.11 -9.84 -4.34
C LYS A 117 6.29 -8.92 -4.69
N ILE A 118 6.17 -8.13 -5.76
CA ILE A 118 7.23 -7.20 -6.19
C ILE A 118 7.50 -6.13 -5.12
N PHE A 119 6.46 -5.61 -4.49
CA PHE A 119 6.58 -4.53 -3.50
C PHE A 119 6.63 -5.03 -2.05
N TRP A 120 5.94 -6.12 -1.76
CA TRP A 120 6.03 -6.84 -0.49
C TRP A 120 7.18 -7.85 -0.54
N LYS A 121 8.41 -7.34 -0.66
CA LYS A 121 9.60 -8.18 -0.68
C LYS A 121 9.84 -8.79 0.70
N GLU A 122 9.96 -10.10 0.76
CA GLU A 122 10.36 -10.86 1.95
C GLU A 122 11.85 -10.67 2.31
N GLU A 123 12.46 -9.49 2.10
CA GLU A 123 13.71 -9.12 2.79
C GLU A 123 13.47 -8.79 4.28
N ASN A 124 12.37 -9.32 4.83
CA ASN A 124 11.77 -8.94 6.10
C ASN A 124 11.65 -10.12 7.07
N ILE A 125 12.37 -11.22 6.79
CA ILE A 125 12.57 -12.34 7.71
C ILE A 125 14.08 -12.61 7.73
N GLU A 126 14.81 -11.86 8.54
CA GLU A 126 16.08 -12.32 9.15
C GLU A 126 15.84 -12.49 10.65
#